data_AF-W6RET4-F1
#
_entry.id   AF-W6RET4-F1
#
_cell.length_a   1.000
_cell.length_b   1.000
_cell.length_c   1.000
_cell.angle_alpha   90.00
_cell.angle_beta   90.00
_cell.angle_gamma   90.00
#
_symmetry.space_group_name_H-M   'P 1'
#
loop_
_entity.id
_entity.type
_entity.pdbx_description
1 polymer ?
#
loop_
_entity_poly.entity_id
_entity_poly.type
_entity_poly.pdbx_seq_one_letter_code
_entity_poly.pdbx_strand_id
1 'polypeptide(L)'
;MPAHWFPRETHAMLTQYCRHVVVARRIAQLIQKAEKAEAFDIDGYDKLLKMQEREGRAISSIATRMRITQQATVRAESARKPGQIIAPWEDDGEDT
;
A
#
# COMPACT_ATOMS: atom_id res chain seq x y z
N MET A 1 -14.80 11.21 1.85
CA MET A 1 -13.81 11.96 2.65
C MET A 1 -14.40 13.31 3.01
N PRO A 2 -14.19 13.82 4.24
CA PRO A 2 -14.49 15.20 4.64
C PRO A 2 -13.87 16.25 3.70
N ALA A 3 -14.50 17.42 3.58
CA ALA A 3 -14.06 18.48 2.66
C ALA A 3 -12.68 19.09 2.99
N HIS A 4 -12.22 18.98 4.24
CA HIS A 4 -10.95 19.52 4.74
C HIS A 4 -9.84 18.45 4.81
N TRP A 5 -10.02 17.30 4.14
CA TRP A 5 -9.08 16.17 4.23
C TRP A 5 -7.69 16.47 3.63
N PHE A 6 -7.61 17.40 2.68
CA PHE A 6 -6.37 17.86 2.07
C PHE A 6 -6.16 19.35 2.35
N PRO A 7 -5.60 19.71 3.52
CA PRO A 7 -5.19 21.09 3.78
C PRO A 7 -4.05 21.51 2.84
N ARG A 8 -3.84 22.82 2.68
CA ARG A 8 -2.81 23.36 1.77
C ARG A 8 -1.41 22.81 2.06
N GLU A 9 -1.10 22.53 3.32
CA GLU A 9 0.19 21.94 3.72
C GLU A 9 0.45 20.57 3.08
N THR A 10 -0.60 19.77 2.83
CA THR A 10 -0.45 18.42 2.26
C THR A 10 -0.52 18.38 0.75
N HIS A 11 -0.76 19.52 0.07
CA HIS A 11 -0.84 19.58 -1.40
C HIS A 11 0.44 19.11 -2.08
N ALA A 12 1.61 19.42 -1.51
CA ALA A 12 2.89 18.95 -2.07
C ALA A 12 2.99 17.41 -2.02
N MET A 13 2.54 16.81 -0.91
CA MET A 13 2.50 15.35 -0.73
C MET A 13 1.47 14.70 -1.65
N LEU A 14 0.29 15.31 -1.83
CA LEU A 14 -0.72 14.87 -2.79
C LEU A 14 -0.20 14.92 -4.23
N THR A 15 0.50 16.00 -4.59
CA THR A 15 1.11 16.15 -5.91
C THR A 15 2.12 15.04 -6.17
N GLN A 16 2.97 14.73 -5.20
CA GLN A 16 3.94 13.63 -5.33
C GLN A 16 3.24 12.27 -5.45
N TYR A 17 2.19 12.02 -4.66
CA TYR A 17 1.38 10.82 -4.80
C TYR A 17 0.84 10.65 -6.23
N CYS A 18 0.24 11.71 -6.79
CA CYS A 18 -0.27 11.69 -8.16
C CYS A 18 0.84 11.41 -9.18
N ARG A 19 2.04 11.98 -9.01
CA ARG A 19 3.20 11.73 -9.88
C ARG A 19 3.61 10.26 -9.84
N HIS A 20 3.77 9.69 -8.64
CA HIS A 20 4.12 8.27 -8.49
C HIS A 20 3.07 7.34 -9.11
N VAL A 21 1.77 7.65 -8.98
CA VAL A 21 0.70 6.89 -9.62
C VAL A 21 0.80 6.93 -11.15
N VAL A 22 1.09 8.08 -11.74
CA VAL A 22 1.27 8.23 -13.20
C VAL A 22 2.51 7.45 -13.67
N VAL A 23 3.63 7.56 -12.94
CA VAL A 23 4.86 6.83 -13.27
C VAL A 23 4.66 5.31 -13.16
N ALA A 24 3.99 4.83 -12.11
CA ALA A 24 3.67 3.41 -11.95
C ALA A 24 2.83 2.87 -13.11
N ARG A 25 1.83 3.64 -13.58
CA ARG A 25 1.04 3.28 -14.78
C ARG A 25 1.91 3.21 -16.04
N ARG A 26 2.84 4.15 -16.18
CA ARG A 26 3.77 4.16 -17.32
C ARG A 26 4.70 2.95 -17.29
N ILE A 27 5.24 2.59 -16.12
CA ILE A 27 6.07 1.40 -15.95
C ILE A 27 5.27 0.14 -16.29
N ALA A 28 4.01 0.03 -15.84
CA ALA A 28 3.15 -1.11 -16.20
C ALA A 28 2.98 -1.26 -17.73
N GLN A 29 2.84 -0.15 -18.47
CA GLN A 29 2.81 -0.19 -19.94
C GLN A 29 4.14 -0.67 -20.54
N LEU A 30 5.27 -0.27 -19.95
CA LEU A 30 6.59 -0.71 -20.42
C LEU A 30 6.82 -2.19 -20.16
N ILE A 31 6.37 -2.70 -19.00
CA ILE A 31 6.40 -4.13 -18.66
C ILE A 31 5.60 -4.92 -19.69
N GLN A 32 4.35 -4.53 -19.96
CA GLN A 32 3.52 -5.19 -20.98
C GLN A 32 4.14 -5.15 -22.38
N LYS A 33 4.86 -4.07 -22.71
CA LYS A 33 5.58 -3.96 -23.98
C LYS A 33 6.78 -4.91 -24.02
N ALA A 34 7.52 -5.02 -22.93
CA ALA A 34 8.67 -5.93 -22.82
C ALA A 34 8.23 -7.40 -22.90
N GLU A 35 7.10 -7.76 -22.28
CA GLU A 35 6.50 -9.11 -22.37
C GLU A 35 6.07 -9.49 -23.79
N LYS A 36 5.69 -8.50 -24.61
CA LYS A 36 5.24 -8.71 -26.00
C LYS A 36 6.36 -8.50 -27.03
N ALA A 37 7.59 -8.23 -26.59
CA ALA A 37 8.71 -8.06 -27.49
C ALA A 37 9.08 -9.39 -28.14
N GLU A 38 9.54 -9.34 -29.40
CA GLU A 38 9.99 -10.54 -30.14
C GLU A 38 11.20 -11.21 -29.47
N ALA A 39 12.10 -10.40 -28.92
CA ALA A 39 13.20 -10.85 -28.06
C ALA A 39 12.95 -10.40 -26.63
N PHE A 40 12.90 -11.38 -25.71
CA PHE A 40 12.69 -11.11 -24.29
C PHE A 40 14.01 -10.74 -23.62
N ASP A 41 14.17 -9.45 -23.30
CA ASP A 41 15.30 -8.93 -22.54
C ASP A 41 15.04 -9.05 -21.03
N ILE A 42 15.63 -10.07 -20.42
CA ILE A 42 15.49 -10.37 -18.98
C ILE A 42 16.04 -9.23 -18.12
N ASP A 43 17.18 -8.63 -18.49
CA ASP A 43 17.82 -7.58 -17.70
C ASP A 43 17.03 -6.27 -17.75
N GLY A 44 16.50 -5.94 -18.93
CA GLY A 44 15.58 -4.82 -19.11
C GLY A 44 14.28 -5.03 -18.32
N TYR A 45 13.75 -6.25 -18.34
CA TYR A 45 12.54 -6.62 -17.62
C TYR A 45 12.72 -6.54 -16.09
N ASP A 46 13.81 -7.08 -15.55
CA ASP A 46 14.14 -6.99 -14.12
C ASP A 46 14.27 -5.54 -13.64
N LYS A 47 14.88 -4.65 -14.45
CA LYS A 47 14.94 -3.21 -14.14
C LYS A 47 13.54 -2.60 -14.04
N LEU A 48 12.63 -2.94 -14.96
CA LEU A 48 11.26 -2.44 -14.94
C LEU A 48 10.50 -2.91 -13.70
N LEU A 49 10.65 -4.19 -13.31
CA LEU A 49 10.05 -4.72 -12.09
C LEU A 49 10.59 -4.02 -10.83
N LYS A 50 11.91 -3.79 -10.75
CA LYS A 50 12.54 -3.04 -9.67
C LYS A 50 12.01 -1.61 -9.59
N MET A 51 11.77 -0.96 -10.73
CA MET A 51 11.15 0.37 -10.77
C MET A 51 9.71 0.32 -10.28
N GLN A 52 8.92 -0.67 -10.72
CA GLN A 52 7.53 -0.83 -10.28
C GLN A 52 7.42 -0.99 -8.77
N GLU A 53 8.29 -1.79 -8.16
CA GLU A 53 8.32 -1.99 -6.70
C GLU A 53 8.66 -0.68 -5.95
N ARG A 54 9.61 0.11 -6.45
CA ARG A 54 9.97 1.41 -5.85
C ARG A 54 8.81 2.39 -5.87
N GLU A 55 8.10 2.47 -7.00
CA GLU A 55 6.89 3.30 -7.10
C GLU A 55 5.78 2.80 -6.18
N GLY A 56 5.56 1.49 -6.10
CA GLY A 56 4.57 0.87 -5.20
C GLY A 56 4.82 1.22 -3.72
N ARG A 57 6.08 1.16 -3.28
CA ARG A 57 6.49 1.59 -1.93
C ARG A 57 6.25 3.07 -1.68
N ALA A 58 6.59 3.93 -2.64
CA ALA A 58 6.39 5.37 -2.52
C ALA A 58 4.89 5.73 -2.41
N ILE A 59 4.06 5.14 -3.29
CA ILE A 59 2.60 5.29 -3.27
C ILE A 59 2.04 4.86 -1.92
N SER A 60 2.43 3.69 -1.43
CA SER A 60 1.94 3.14 -0.15
C SER A 60 2.35 4.02 1.03
N SER A 61 3.62 4.45 1.08
CA SER A 61 4.12 5.30 2.16
C SER A 61 3.39 6.64 2.23
N ILE A 62 3.20 7.29 1.08
CA ILE A 62 2.52 8.58 1.00
C ILE A 62 1.03 8.44 1.30
N ALA A 63 0.36 7.40 0.77
CA ALA A 63 -1.05 7.16 1.01
C ALA A 63 -1.35 6.92 2.49
N THR A 64 -0.47 6.19 3.19
CA THR A 64 -0.59 5.96 4.64
C THR A 64 -0.37 7.26 5.42
N ARG A 65 0.61 8.09 5.06
CA ARG A 65 0.83 9.40 5.71
C ARG A 65 -0.35 10.36 5.53
N MET A 66 -0.96 10.35 4.34
CA MET A 66 -2.18 11.13 4.06
C MET A 66 -3.47 10.48 4.56
N ARG A 67 -3.40 9.29 5.17
CA ARG A 67 -4.56 8.56 5.67
C ARG A 67 -5.61 8.25 4.60
N ILE A 68 -5.18 8.05 3.35
CA ILE A 68 -6.10 7.74 2.22
C ILE A 68 -6.47 6.25 2.22
N THR A 69 -5.64 5.40 2.84
CA THR A 69 -5.86 3.96 2.90
C THR A 69 -6.92 3.57 3.93
N GLN A 70 -7.56 2.43 3.71
CA GLN A 70 -8.62 1.90 4.59
C GLN A 70 -8.11 1.62 6.01
N GLN A 71 -6.82 1.33 6.16
CA GLN A 71 -6.15 1.23 7.46
C GLN A 71 -6.30 2.51 8.30
N ALA A 72 -6.39 3.67 7.66
CA ALA A 72 -6.55 4.94 8.37
C ALA A 72 -7.97 5.19 8.91
N THR A 73 -8.96 4.41 8.47
CA THR A 73 -10.35 4.49 8.98
C THR A 73 -10.60 3.64 10.22
N VAL A 74 -9.66 2.73 10.57
CA VAL A 74 -9.76 1.93 11.79
C VAL A 74 -9.39 2.83 12.98
N ARG A 75 -10.36 3.19 13.81
CA ARG A 75 -10.09 3.87 15.08
C ARG A 75 -9.51 2.84 16.06
N ALA A 76 -8.47 3.21 16.80
CA ALA A 76 -7.88 2.35 17.82
C ALA A 76 -8.92 1.87 18.87
N GLU A 77 -9.96 2.67 19.11
CA GLU A 77 -11.09 2.34 19.98
C GLU A 77 -12.00 1.23 19.43
N SER A 78 -12.11 1.14 18.09
CA SER A 78 -12.88 0.10 17.39
C SER A 78 -12.05 -1.12 17.02
N ALA A 79 -10.72 -1.04 17.14
CA ALA A 79 -9.87 -2.21 17.08
C ALA A 79 -10.17 -3.04 18.33
N ARG A 80 -10.85 -4.18 18.17
CA ARG A 80 -10.93 -5.19 19.24
C ARG A 80 -9.51 -5.38 19.74
N LYS A 81 -9.27 -5.11 21.03
CA LYS A 81 -8.08 -5.66 21.70
C LYS A 81 -8.10 -7.14 21.34
N PRO A 82 -7.03 -7.72 20.77
CA PRO A 82 -6.98 -9.17 20.70
C PRO A 82 -7.25 -9.63 22.13
N GLY A 83 -8.41 -10.24 22.36
CA GLY A 83 -8.66 -10.89 23.63
C GLY A 83 -7.49 -11.83 23.87
N GLN A 84 -7.15 -12.09 25.14
CA GLN A 84 -6.26 -13.22 25.40
C GLN A 84 -6.86 -14.42 24.66
N ILE A 85 -6.20 -14.82 23.58
CA ILE A 85 -6.53 -16.05 22.87
C ILE A 85 -6.02 -17.10 23.85
N ILE A 86 -6.91 -17.52 24.76
CA ILE A 86 -6.66 -18.64 25.65
C ILE A 86 -6.36 -19.80 24.71
N ALA A 87 -5.20 -20.41 24.93
CA ALA A 87 -4.78 -21.48 24.07
C ALA A 87 -5.78 -22.65 24.22
N PRO A 88 -6.08 -23.42 23.15
CA PRO A 88 -7.09 -24.47 23.21
C PRO A 88 -6.78 -25.63 24.19
N TRP A 89 -5.64 -25.59 24.88
CA TRP A 89 -5.23 -26.52 25.92
C TRP A 89 -5.16 -25.89 27.32
N GLU A 90 -5.45 -24.60 27.46
CA GLU A 90 -5.65 -23.96 28.76
C GLU A 90 -7.09 -24.24 29.19
N ASP A 91 -7.23 -25.21 30.09
CA ASP A 91 -8.45 -25.54 30.81
C ASP A 91 -8.80 -24.35 31.73
N ASP A 92 -9.93 -23.71 31.49
CA ASP A 92 -10.45 -22.57 32.24
C ASP A 92 -10.97 -22.94 33.64
N GLY A 93 -10.80 -24.20 34.06
CA GLY A 93 -10.94 -24.61 35.46
C GLY A 93 -12.36 -24.48 36.01
N GLU A 94 -13.37 -24.31 35.16
CA GLU A 94 -14.79 -24.43 35.54
C GLU A 94 -15.24 -25.90 35.47
N ASP A 95 -14.51 -26.79 36.17
CA ASP A 95 -15.02 -28.08 36.63
C ASP A 95 -15.49 -27.90 38.09
N THR A 96 -16.70 -27.38 38.29
CA THR A 96 -17.60 -27.68 39.43
C THR A 96 -19.05 -27.29 39.13
#